data_AF-A0A7W0HEU7-F1
#
_entry.id   AF-A0A7W0HEU7-F1
#
_cell.length_a   1.000
_cell.length_b   1.000
_cell.length_c   1.000
_cell.angle_alpha   90.00
_cell.angle_beta   90.00
_cell.angle_gamma   90.00
#
_symmetry.space_group_name_H-M   'P 1'
#
loop_
_entity.id
_entity.type
_entity.pdbx_description
1 polymer ?
#
loop_
_entity_poly.entity_id
_entity_poly.type
_entity_poly.pdbx_seq_one_letter_code
_entity_poly.pdbx_strand_id
1 'polypeptide(L)'
;MQQQDGTAFNRALLRRVVNMMGLFPVGSLVRLNTGELAVVMREHPDDPFRPQIQLIQDANGHNFEQDVLANTWERDERGEFPLAIIEAVDPQDTGIEPLSHLEHGSDGPR
;
A
#
# COMPACT_ATOMS: atom_id res chain seq x y z
N MET A 1 1.21 10.39 -37.94
CA MET A 1 0.37 9.62 -36.99
C MET A 1 1.20 9.45 -35.72
N GLN A 2 0.91 10.21 -34.67
CA GLN A 2 1.60 10.14 -33.37
C GLN A 2 0.98 8.98 -32.55
N GLN A 3 1.73 7.93 -32.18
CA GLN A 3 2.50 7.70 -30.94
C GLN A 3 1.65 7.20 -29.74
N GLN A 4 2.21 6.20 -29.03
CA GLN A 4 1.95 5.73 -27.64
C GLN A 4 0.85 4.67 -27.42
N ASP A 5 1.01 3.61 -26.62
CA ASP A 5 2.14 2.98 -25.92
C ASP A 5 1.69 1.59 -25.46
N GLY A 6 2.54 0.56 -25.59
CA GLY A 6 2.29 -0.80 -25.08
C GLY A 6 2.35 -0.94 -23.55
N THR A 7 2.12 0.15 -22.81
CA THR A 7 2.26 0.26 -21.34
C THR A 7 0.96 0.02 -20.59
N ALA A 8 -0.18 -0.05 -21.28
CA ALA A 8 -1.43 -0.61 -20.75
C ALA A 8 -1.37 -2.14 -20.68
N PHE A 9 -0.20 -2.72 -20.36
CA PHE A 9 -0.13 -4.11 -19.93
C PHE A 9 -1.03 -4.21 -18.70
N ASN A 10 -2.13 -4.92 -18.90
CA ASN A 10 -3.38 -4.81 -18.16
C ASN A 10 -3.16 -4.66 -16.64
N ARG A 11 -3.24 -3.42 -16.12
CA ARG A 11 -2.94 -3.08 -14.72
C ARG A 11 -3.78 -3.91 -13.75
N ALA A 12 -5.00 -4.24 -14.15
CA ALA A 12 -5.88 -5.14 -13.44
C ALA A 12 -5.36 -6.60 -13.38
N LEU A 13 -4.73 -7.09 -14.46
CA LEU A 13 -4.09 -8.41 -14.49
C LEU A 13 -2.84 -8.44 -13.61
N LEU A 14 -1.98 -7.43 -13.71
CA LEU A 14 -0.82 -7.28 -12.82
C LEU A 14 -1.25 -7.27 -11.36
N ARG A 15 -2.29 -6.49 -11.00
CA ARG A 15 -2.85 -6.47 -9.65
C ARG A 15 -3.40 -7.81 -9.22
N ARG A 16 -4.09 -8.53 -10.10
CA ARG A 16 -4.59 -9.89 -9.81
C ARG A 16 -3.44 -10.84 -9.49
N VAL A 17 -2.36 -10.76 -10.27
CA VAL A 17 -1.16 -11.58 -10.11
C VAL A 17 -0.41 -11.21 -8.82
N VAL A 18 -0.21 -9.91 -8.57
CA VAL A 18 0.36 -9.33 -7.34
C VAL A 18 -0.44 -9.74 -6.10
N ASN A 19 -1.77 -9.62 -6.12
CA ASN A 19 -2.66 -10.07 -5.04
C ASN A 19 -2.62 -11.59 -4.85
N MET A 20 -2.55 -12.38 -5.93
CA MET A 20 -2.44 -13.84 -5.83
C MET A 20 -1.09 -14.29 -5.28
N MET A 21 -0.02 -13.54 -5.55
CA MET A 21 1.32 -13.78 -5.01
C MET A 21 1.52 -13.13 -3.63
N GLY A 22 0.63 -12.21 -3.23
CA GLY A 22 0.71 -11.30 -2.07
C GLY A 22 2.00 -10.49 -1.95
N LEU A 23 2.60 -10.17 -3.10
CA LEU A 23 3.69 -9.21 -3.19
C LEU A 23 3.05 -7.82 -3.28
N PHE A 24 3.44 -6.85 -2.45
CA PHE A 24 2.91 -5.48 -2.52
C PHE A 24 4.07 -4.50 -2.73
N PRO A 25 4.41 -4.12 -3.98
CA PRO A 25 5.54 -3.24 -4.23
C PRO A 25 5.30 -1.84 -3.66
N VAL A 26 6.40 -1.10 -3.45
CA VAL A 26 6.35 0.32 -3.04
C VAL A 26 5.43 1.12 -3.97
N GLY A 27 4.58 1.95 -3.36
CA GLY A 27 3.55 2.74 -4.05
C GLY A 27 2.22 2.01 -4.28
N SER A 28 2.08 0.76 -3.84
CA SER A 28 0.80 0.05 -3.89
C SER A 28 -0.15 0.62 -2.86
N LEU A 29 -1.38 0.93 -3.27
CA LEU A 29 -2.50 1.16 -2.35
C LEU A 29 -3.02 -0.19 -1.87
N VAL A 30 -3.15 -0.36 -0.57
CA VAL A 30 -3.58 -1.60 0.06
C VAL A 30 -4.65 -1.34 1.11
N ARG A 31 -5.49 -2.34 1.36
CA ARG A 31 -6.47 -2.36 2.45
C ARG A 31 -5.97 -3.27 3.56
N LEU A 32 -6.14 -2.81 4.80
CA LEU A 32 -5.84 -3.57 6.00
C LEU A 32 -7.05 -4.34 6.49
N ASN A 33 -6.82 -5.40 7.27
CA ASN A 33 -7.85 -6.18 7.97
C ASN A 33 -8.76 -5.34 8.89
N THR A 34 -8.26 -4.19 9.35
CA THR A 34 -8.96 -3.22 10.18
C THR A 34 -9.84 -2.25 9.35
N GLY A 35 -9.68 -2.23 8.03
CA GLY A 35 -10.51 -1.47 7.08
C GLY A 35 -9.83 -0.25 6.45
N GLU A 36 -8.76 0.24 7.07
CA GLU A 36 -7.96 1.38 6.62
C GLU A 36 -7.33 1.14 5.26
N LEU A 37 -7.11 2.25 4.55
CA LEU A 37 -6.32 2.29 3.33
C LEU A 37 -4.93 2.84 3.62
N ALA A 38 -3.92 2.20 3.02
CA ALA A 38 -2.53 2.54 3.23
C ALA A 38 -1.73 2.43 1.94
N VAL A 39 -0.62 3.17 1.84
CA VAL A 39 0.34 3.05 0.75
C VAL A 39 1.57 2.30 1.24
N VAL A 40 2.08 1.37 0.44
CA VAL A 40 3.34 0.70 0.74
C VAL A 40 4.51 1.68 0.54
N MET A 41 5.26 1.91 1.61
CA MET A 41 6.38 2.85 1.61
C MET A 41 7.72 2.13 1.43
N ARG A 42 7.86 0.95 2.06
CA ARG A 42 9.07 0.12 1.97
C ARG A 42 8.71 -1.36 2.00
N GLU A 43 9.39 -2.14 1.19
CA GLU A 43 9.34 -3.61 1.26
C GLU A 43 10.08 -4.10 2.51
N HIS A 44 9.65 -5.23 3.06
CA HIS A 44 10.41 -5.93 4.10
C HIS A 44 11.31 -6.97 3.43
N PRO A 45 12.63 -6.96 3.71
CA PRO A 45 13.61 -7.72 2.94
C PRO A 45 13.40 -9.24 3.00
N ASP A 46 12.91 -9.74 4.13
CA ASP A 46 12.75 -11.18 4.38
C ASP A 46 11.29 -11.68 4.27
N ASP A 47 10.32 -10.77 4.17
CA ASP A 47 8.89 -11.12 4.15
C ASP A 47 8.11 -10.06 3.36
N PRO A 48 7.92 -10.24 2.05
CA PRO A 48 7.28 -9.24 1.20
C PRO A 48 5.79 -9.05 1.47
N PHE A 49 5.16 -9.91 2.29
CA PHE A 49 3.78 -9.75 2.75
C PHE A 49 3.69 -8.85 3.99
N ARG A 50 4.83 -8.39 4.50
CA ARG A 50 4.94 -7.56 5.69
C ARG A 50 5.70 -6.25 5.43
N PRO A 51 5.32 -5.44 4.44
CA PRO A 51 5.99 -4.16 4.18
C PRO A 51 5.72 -3.11 5.27
N GLN A 52 6.46 -2.01 5.24
CA GLN A 52 6.11 -0.80 5.96
C GLN A 52 5.11 0.01 5.11
N ILE A 53 4.10 0.57 5.78
CA ILE A 53 3.02 1.31 5.15
C ILE A 53 2.87 2.71 5.74
N GLN A 54 2.24 3.60 4.99
CA GLN A 54 1.70 4.87 5.47
C GLN A 54 0.17 4.80 5.44
N LEU A 55 -0.49 5.03 6.58
CA LEU A 55 -1.94 5.10 6.64
C LEU A 55 -2.43 6.39 5.96
N ILE A 56 -3.39 6.24 5.05
CA ILE A 56 -3.97 7.35 4.28
C ILE A 56 -5.38 7.66 4.73
N GLN A 57 -6.19 6.63 4.97
CA GLN A 57 -7.59 6.76 5.33
C GLN A 57 -7.99 5.75 6.40
N ASP A 58 -8.75 6.21 7.39
CA ASP A 58 -9.30 5.36 8.44
C ASP A 58 -10.41 4.42 7.89
N ALA A 59 -10.88 3.49 8.71
CA ALA A 59 -11.95 2.56 8.31
C ALA A 59 -13.30 3.24 8.02
N ASN A 60 -13.48 4.50 8.43
CA ASN A 60 -14.69 5.30 8.21
C ASN A 60 -14.62 6.19 6.97
N GLY A 61 -13.47 6.24 6.28
CA GLY A 61 -13.27 7.09 5.13
C GLY A 61 -12.66 8.46 5.43
N HIS A 62 -12.24 8.73 6.67
CA HIS A 62 -11.56 9.98 7.02
C HIS A 62 -10.06 9.88 6.74
N ASN A 63 -9.52 10.89 6.07
CA ASN A 63 -8.08 10.94 5.80
C ASN A 63 -7.31 11.25 7.08
N PHE A 64 -6.14 10.64 7.24
CA PHE A 64 -5.21 11.02 8.30
C PHE A 64 -4.60 12.39 7.97
N GLU A 65 -4.65 13.34 8.91
CA GLU A 65 -4.08 14.69 8.71
C GLU A 65 -2.54 14.71 8.79
N GLN A 66 -1.94 13.66 9.33
CA GLN A 66 -0.50 13.51 9.51
C GLN A 66 -0.03 12.19 8.90
N ASP A 67 1.22 12.15 8.46
CA ASP A 67 1.84 10.94 7.94
C ASP A 67 2.04 9.92 9.08
N VAL A 68 1.19 8.88 9.11
CA VAL A 68 1.29 7.79 10.08
C VAL A 68 1.96 6.59 9.43
N LEU A 69 3.25 6.40 9.71
CA LEU A 69 3.99 5.20 9.30
C LEU A 69 3.72 4.05 10.27
N ALA A 70 3.48 2.86 9.73
CA ALA A 70 3.25 1.66 10.51
C ALA A 70 3.94 0.44 9.89
N ASN A 71 4.38 -0.47 10.76
CA ASN A 71 5.05 -1.70 10.37
C ASN A 71 4.07 -2.87 10.43
N THR A 72 3.82 -3.54 9.32
CA THR A 72 2.82 -4.64 9.28
C THR A 72 3.34 -5.95 9.90
N TRP A 73 4.64 -6.03 10.23
CA TRP A 73 5.26 -7.17 10.93
C TRP A 73 5.16 -7.10 12.46
N GLU A 74 4.69 -5.97 13.01
CA GLU A 74 4.46 -5.87 14.45
C GLU A 74 3.38 -6.85 14.88
N ARG A 75 3.56 -7.46 16.05
CA ARG A 75 2.62 -8.43 16.62
C ARG A 75 2.02 -7.87 17.90
N ASP A 76 0.74 -8.15 18.13
CA ASP A 76 0.07 -7.83 19.38
C ASP A 76 0.40 -8.83 20.50
N GLU A 77 -0.20 -8.66 21.68
CA GLU A 77 -0.03 -9.56 22.83
C GLU A 77 -0.48 -11.00 22.56
N ARG A 78 -1.31 -11.22 21.52
CA ARG A 78 -1.81 -12.53 21.09
C ARG A 78 -0.94 -13.15 20.01
N GLY A 79 0.07 -12.43 19.52
CA GLY A 79 0.94 -12.85 18.44
C GLY A 79 0.37 -12.62 17.04
N GLU A 80 -0.76 -11.92 16.92
CA GLU A 80 -1.43 -11.61 15.66
C GLU A 80 -0.84 -10.36 15.01
N PHE A 81 -0.98 -10.23 13.70
CA PHE A 81 -0.60 -9.02 12.96
C PHE A 81 -1.79 -8.06 12.94
N PRO A 82 -1.80 -6.98 13.75
CA PRO A 82 -2.97 -6.12 13.87
C PRO A 82 -3.26 -5.35 12.59
N LEU A 83 -2.23 -5.05 11.78
CA LEU A 83 -2.30 -4.31 10.53
C LEU A 83 -1.96 -5.22 9.33
N ALA A 84 -2.68 -6.32 9.20
CA ALA A 84 -2.46 -7.27 8.12
C ALA A 84 -3.04 -6.74 6.79
N ILE A 85 -2.23 -6.77 5.73
CA ILE A 85 -2.71 -6.44 4.38
C ILE A 85 -3.61 -7.57 3.87
N ILE A 86 -4.84 -7.23 3.47
CA ILE A 86 -5.82 -8.19 2.96
C ILE A 86 -6.03 -8.10 1.44
N GLU A 87 -5.80 -6.94 0.82
CA GLU A 87 -5.86 -6.77 -0.64
C GLU A 87 -5.10 -5.52 -1.11
N ALA A 88 -4.60 -5.52 -2.35
CA ALA A 88 -4.29 -4.28 -3.05
C ALA A 88 -5.58 -3.64 -3.57
N VAL A 89 -5.67 -2.32 -3.51
CA VAL A 89 -6.81 -1.46 -3.92
C VAL A 89 -6.45 -0.69 -5.19
N ASP A 90 -7.43 -0.39 -6.07
CA ASP A 90 -7.18 0.50 -7.21
C ASP A 90 -7.24 1.95 -6.73
N PRO A 91 -6.20 2.76 -6.97
CA PRO A 91 -6.27 4.20 -6.82
C PRO A 91 -7.49 4.83 -7.51
N GLN A 92 -7.85 4.33 -8.70
CA GLN A 92 -8.95 4.86 -9.48
C GLN A 92 -10.33 4.67 -8.82
N ASP A 93 -10.47 3.65 -7.96
CA ASP A 93 -11.71 3.35 -7.23
C ASP A 93 -11.89 4.22 -5.98
N THR A 94 -10.83 4.92 -5.56
CA THR A 94 -10.79 5.65 -4.27
C THR A 94 -10.50 7.13 -4.41
N GLY A 95 -9.98 7.57 -5.56
CA GLY A 95 -9.51 8.95 -5.75
C GLY A 95 -8.22 9.29 -4.99
N ILE A 96 -7.59 8.29 -4.36
CA ILE A 96 -6.29 8.44 -3.68
C ILE A 96 -5.19 8.24 -4.71
N GLU A 97 -4.22 9.15 -4.80
CA GLU A 97 -3.04 9.01 -5.65
C GLU A 97 -1.83 8.55 -4.82
N PRO A 98 -1.42 7.27 -4.85
CA PRO A 98 -0.36 6.76 -3.95
C PRO A 98 1.00 7.44 -4.12
N LEU A 99 1.29 7.91 -5.34
CA LEU A 99 2.60 8.47 -5.67
C LEU A 99 2.85 9.80 -4.93
N SER A 100 1.81 10.60 -4.65
CA SER A 100 1.97 11.85 -3.89
C SER A 100 2.41 11.61 -2.45
N HIS A 101 2.12 10.43 -1.90
CA HIS A 101 2.52 10.05 -0.53
C HIS A 101 3.96 9.54 -0.48
N LEU A 102 4.49 8.96 -1.57
CA LEU A 102 5.89 8.51 -1.63
C LEU A 102 6.88 9.67 -1.57
N GLU A 103 6.54 10.84 -2.10
CA GLU A 103 7.44 12.01 -2.12
C GLU A 103 7.73 12.55 -0.71
N HIS A 104 6.74 12.46 0.19
CA HIS A 104 6.85 12.89 1.59
C HIS A 104 7.66 11.92 2.47
N GLY A 105 7.68 10.63 2.12
CA GLY A 105 8.47 9.61 2.83
C GLY A 105 9.98 9.65 2.59
N SER A 106 10.47 10.54 1.73
CA SER A 106 11.89 10.65 1.34
C SER A 106 12.78 11.32 2.40
N ASP A 107 12.20 12.00 3.38
CA ASP A 107 12.92 12.80 4.37
C ASP A 107 12.85 12.15 5.77
N GLY A 108 13.40 10.94 5.89
CA GLY A 108 13.69 10.29 7.17
C GLY A 108 15.18 10.41 7.53
N PRO A 109 15.56 10.61 8.80
CA PRO A 109 16.93 10.94 9.16
C PRO A 109 17.86 9.75 8.88
N ARG A 110 19.04 10.06 8.34
CA ARG A 110 20.16 9.13 8.16
C ARG A 110 20.67 8.57 9.49
#